data_AF-A0AAV8ZUU4-F1
#
_entry.id   AF-A0AAV8ZUU4-F1
#
_cell.length_a   1.000
_cell.length_b   1.000
_cell.length_c   1.000
_cell.angle_alpha   90.00
_cell.angle_beta   90.00
_cell.angle_gamma   90.00
#
_symmetry.space_group_name_H-M   'P 1'
#
loop_
_entity.id
_entity.type
_entity.pdbx_description
1 polymer ?
#
loop_
_entity_poly.entity_id
_entity_poly.type
_entity_poly.pdbx_seq_one_letter_code
_entity_poly.pdbx_strand_id
1 'polypeptide(L)'
;MLTNPRRTDQKFVVYIDMLDYLGVKGHAQKIVFHLLEDMLNRGIMSIWTINSFDLARKLLKKKLHCTGPLRSSRIKTPKIVTSSKLKAKLWRSMPKEE
;
A
#
# COMPACT_ATOMS: atom_id res chain seq x y z
N MET A 1 4.85 -5.16 9.23
CA MET A 1 5.58 -6.36 8.80
C MET A 1 5.67 -6.36 7.28
N LEU A 2 6.86 -6.59 6.74
CA LEU A 2 7.16 -6.77 5.33
C LEU A 2 7.65 -8.21 5.16
N THR A 3 7.05 -8.93 4.22
CA THR A 3 7.40 -10.32 3.94
C THR A 3 7.72 -10.43 2.45
N ASN A 4 8.87 -11.01 2.14
CA ASN A 4 9.24 -11.36 0.76
C ASN A 4 8.17 -12.32 0.19
N PRO A 5 7.76 -12.21 -1.10
CA PRO A 5 6.89 -13.20 -1.74
C PRO A 5 7.28 -14.67 -1.51
N ARG A 6 8.58 -14.97 -1.41
CA ARG A 6 9.08 -16.34 -1.12
C ARG A 6 9.05 -16.72 0.36
N ARG A 7 8.62 -15.81 1.24
CA ARG A 7 8.60 -15.93 2.71
C ARG A 7 9.93 -16.30 3.37
N THR A 8 11.04 -16.11 2.65
CA THR A 8 12.40 -16.36 3.16
C THR A 8 12.86 -15.29 4.14
N ASP A 9 12.42 -14.05 3.91
CA ASP A 9 12.85 -12.89 4.69
C ASP A 9 11.63 -12.14 5.20
N GLN A 10 11.66 -11.81 6.49
CA GLN A 10 10.59 -11.11 7.17
C GLN A 10 11.18 -9.98 8.02
N LYS A 11 10.73 -8.75 7.74
CA LYS A 11 11.04 -7.59 8.56
C LYS A 11 9.79 -7.14 9.27
N PHE A 12 9.89 -6.92 10.57
CA PHE A 12 8.81 -6.31 11.33
C PHE A 12 9.35 -5.18 12.17
N VAL A 13 8.49 -4.21 12.41
CA VAL A 13 8.73 -3.15 13.38
C VAL A 13 7.54 -3.20 14.32
N VAL A 14 7.82 -3.20 15.62
CA VAL A 14 6.80 -2.99 16.64
C VAL A 14 6.71 -1.49 16.83
N TYR A 15 5.50 -0.96 16.78
CA TYR A 15 5.23 0.47 16.84
C TYR A 15 4.28 0.75 18.00
N ILE A 16 4.65 1.67 18.90
CA ILE A 16 3.85 2.04 20.09
C ILE A 16 3.37 3.49 20.00
N ASP A 17 2.29 3.67 19.25
CA ASP A 17 1.51 4.91 19.08
C ASP A 17 2.32 6.24 19.08
N MET A 18 1.77 7.33 19.62
CA MET A 18 2.35 8.68 19.51
C MET A 18 3.72 8.87 20.18
N LEU A 19 4.09 8.01 21.13
CA LEU A 19 5.37 8.10 21.83
C LEU A 19 6.54 7.57 20.99
N ASP A 20 6.24 6.88 19.89
CA ASP A 20 7.23 6.33 18.99
C ASP A 20 7.68 7.36 17.94
N TYR A 21 8.94 7.32 17.52
CA TYR A 21 9.47 8.22 16.48
C TYR A 21 8.74 8.06 15.12
N LEU A 22 8.12 6.90 14.93
CA LEU A 22 7.27 6.56 13.80
C LEU A 22 5.82 7.08 13.94
N GLY A 23 5.36 7.48 15.14
CA GLY A 23 3.94 7.68 15.45
C GLY A 23 3.34 9.04 15.13
N VAL A 24 4.18 9.97 14.73
CA VAL A 24 3.74 11.30 14.32
C VAL A 24 2.93 11.22 13.01
N LYS A 25 2.20 12.29 12.67
CA LYS A 25 1.43 12.44 11.41
C LYS A 25 2.19 11.86 10.20
N GLY A 26 1.52 10.95 9.48
CA GLY A 26 2.14 10.22 8.37
C GLY A 26 2.85 8.93 8.78
N HIS A 27 2.58 8.40 9.98
CA HIS A 27 3.15 7.16 10.52
C HIS A 27 3.17 6.00 9.52
N ALA A 28 2.07 5.77 8.80
CA ALA A 28 2.00 4.70 7.81
C ALA A 28 3.06 4.83 6.71
N GLN A 29 3.38 6.07 6.27
CA GLN A 29 4.45 6.30 5.30
C GLN A 29 5.82 6.04 5.92
N LYS A 30 6.05 6.50 7.16
CA LYS A 30 7.32 6.29 7.87
C LYS A 30 7.60 4.80 8.07
N ILE A 31 6.61 4.05 8.54
CA ILE A 31 6.70 2.60 8.73
C ILE A 31 7.02 1.90 7.42
N VAL A 32 6.37 2.30 6.32
CA VAL A 32 6.68 1.76 4.98
C VAL A 32 8.12 2.03 4.59
N PHE A 33 8.60 3.27 4.73
CA PHE A 33 9.98 3.60 4.39
C PHE A 33 11.00 2.87 5.26
N HIS A 34 10.73 2.71 6.55
CA HIS A 34 11.59 2.00 7.49
C HIS A 34 11.66 0.50 7.14
N LEU A 35 10.52 -0.13 6.87
CA LEU A 35 10.49 -1.55 6.48
C LEU A 35 11.22 -1.81 5.14
N LEU A 36 11.22 -0.83 4.25
CA LEU A 36 11.80 -0.93 2.91
C LEU A 36 13.23 -0.43 2.82
N GLU A 37 13.81 0.10 3.90
CA GLU A 37 15.06 0.88 3.87
C GLU A 37 16.18 0.16 3.10
N ASP A 38 16.40 -1.12 3.40
CA ASP A 38 17.43 -1.92 2.74
C ASP A 38 17.09 -2.30 1.29
N MET A 39 15.83 -2.19 0.89
CA MET A 39 15.35 -2.50 -0.46
C MET A 39 15.22 -1.25 -1.33
N LEU A 40 15.39 -0.05 -0.75
CA LEU A 40 15.46 1.20 -1.49
C LEU A 40 16.62 1.10 -2.50
N ASN A 41 16.35 1.41 -3.77
CA ASN A 41 17.31 1.41 -4.89
C ASN A 41 17.76 0.03 -5.42
N ARG A 42 17.28 -1.10 -4.88
CA ARG A 42 17.66 -2.46 -5.36
C ARG A 42 16.91 -2.94 -6.61
N GLY A 43 15.99 -2.13 -7.15
CA GLY A 43 15.20 -2.45 -8.34
C GLY A 43 13.72 -2.18 -8.15
N ILE A 44 12.92 -2.65 -9.13
CA ILE A 44 11.47 -2.50 -9.14
C ILE A 44 10.86 -3.47 -8.13
N MET A 45 10.19 -2.94 -7.11
CA MET A 45 9.47 -3.74 -6.12
C MET A 45 8.06 -3.21 -5.92
N SER A 46 7.10 -4.11 -5.72
CA SER A 46 5.67 -3.77 -5.54
C SER A 46 5.19 -4.10 -4.12
N ILE A 47 4.53 -3.15 -3.47
CA ILE A 47 3.98 -3.29 -2.11
C ILE A 47 2.45 -3.24 -2.16
N TRP A 48 1.77 -4.16 -1.49
CA TRP A 48 0.31 -4.36 -1.62
C TRP A 48 -0.57 -3.53 -0.66
N THR A 49 -0.10 -3.23 0.55
CA THR A 49 -1.02 -2.98 1.69
C THR A 49 -1.23 -1.53 2.09
N ILE A 50 -0.38 -0.58 1.68
CA ILE A 50 -0.48 0.82 2.10
C ILE A 50 -0.47 1.72 0.87
N ASN A 51 -1.66 2.07 0.40
CA ASN A 51 -1.83 2.92 -0.78
C ASN A 51 -2.34 4.31 -0.42
N SER A 52 -1.58 5.31 -0.88
CA SER A 52 -2.00 6.70 -1.00
C SER A 52 -1.27 7.31 -2.19
N PHE A 53 -1.91 8.25 -2.89
CA PHE A 53 -1.28 8.94 -4.02
C PHE A 53 0.05 9.60 -3.65
N ASP A 54 0.12 10.19 -2.45
CA ASP A 54 1.34 10.85 -1.98
C ASP A 54 2.47 9.86 -1.68
N LEU A 55 2.15 8.70 -1.12
CA LEU A 55 3.13 7.64 -0.90
C LEU A 55 3.61 7.06 -2.23
N ALA A 56 2.69 6.77 -3.16
CA ALA A 56 3.01 6.27 -4.50
C ALA A 56 3.99 7.20 -5.23
N ARG A 57 3.74 8.53 -5.19
CA ARG A 57 4.63 9.52 -5.80
C ARG A 57 6.02 9.52 -5.18
N LYS A 58 6.13 9.36 -3.86
CA LYS A 58 7.42 9.30 -3.16
C LYS A 58 8.17 7.99 -3.44
N LEU A 59 7.46 6.86 -3.48
CA LEU A 59 8.03 5.55 -3.80
C LEU A 59 8.54 5.50 -5.25
N LEU A 60 7.80 6.10 -6.20
CA LEU A 60 8.19 6.16 -7.60
C LEU A 60 9.57 6.83 -7.79
N LYS A 61 9.84 7.91 -7.05
CA LYS A 61 11.15 8.57 -7.04
C LYS A 61 12.29 7.67 -6.58
N LYS A 62 11.99 6.61 -5.81
CA LYS A 62 12.93 5.61 -5.31
C LYS A 62 12.89 4.28 -6.10
N LYS A 63 12.30 4.29 -7.31
CA LYS A 63 12.10 3.11 -8.18
C LYS A 63 11.23 2.01 -7.54
N LEU A 64 10.35 2.39 -6.60
CA LEU A 64 9.42 1.49 -5.94
C LEU A 64 7.99 1.76 -6.39
N HIS A 65 7.24 0.69 -6.61
CA HIS A 65 5.84 0.73 -6.97
C HIS A 65 5.00 0.26 -5.78
N CYS A 66 3.78 0.77 -5.69
CA CYS A 66 2.78 0.26 -4.77
C CYS A 66 1.55 -0.14 -5.58
N THR A 67 1.01 -1.31 -5.26
CA THR A 67 -0.17 -1.90 -5.87
C THR A 67 -1.18 -2.22 -4.77
N GLY A 68 -2.42 -2.48 -5.13
CA GLY A 68 -3.46 -2.88 -4.18
C GLY A 68 -4.58 -1.85 -4.01
N PRO A 69 -5.51 -2.12 -3.10
CA PRO A 69 -6.74 -1.35 -3.01
C PRO A 69 -6.47 0.07 -2.48
N LEU A 70 -7.15 1.04 -3.08
CA LEU A 70 -7.22 2.41 -2.57
C LEU A 70 -8.60 2.66 -1.95
N ARG A 71 -8.63 3.19 -0.73
CA ARG A 71 -9.89 3.52 -0.06
C ARG A 71 -10.60 4.65 -0.80
N SER A 72 -11.87 4.46 -1.12
CA SER A 72 -12.71 5.43 -1.86
C SER A 72 -12.79 6.79 -1.18
N SER A 73 -12.79 6.83 0.16
CA SER A 73 -12.86 8.06 0.97
C SER A 73 -11.56 8.88 1.02
N ARG A 74 -10.53 8.55 0.24
CA ARG A 74 -9.29 9.34 0.18
C ARG A 74 -9.53 10.66 -0.56
N ILE A 75 -9.00 11.76 -0.01
CA ILE A 75 -9.17 13.14 -0.50
C ILE A 75 -8.82 13.31 -1.99
N LYS A 76 -7.83 12.57 -2.48
CA LYS A 76 -7.32 12.67 -3.86
C LYS A 76 -7.95 11.66 -4.84
N THR A 77 -8.94 10.89 -4.41
CA THR A 77 -9.63 9.95 -5.30
C THR A 77 -10.54 10.74 -6.25
N PRO A 78 -10.43 10.54 -7.58
CA PRO A 78 -11.28 11.24 -8.54
C PRO A 78 -12.77 10.95 -8.30
N LYS A 79 -13.61 11.99 -8.34
CA LYS A 79 -15.06 11.85 -8.09
C LYS A 79 -15.72 10.85 -9.03
N ILE A 80 -15.27 10.78 -10.28
CA ILE A 80 -15.76 9.84 -11.30
C ILE A 80 -15.59 8.37 -10.88
N VAL A 81 -14.53 8.04 -10.14
CA VAL A 81 -14.28 6.69 -9.62
C VAL A 81 -15.16 6.39 -8.41
N THR A 82 -15.49 7.40 -7.61
CA THR A 82 -16.36 7.23 -6.42
C THR A 82 -17.85 7.24 -6.74
N SER A 83 -18.27 7.91 -7.81
CA SER A 83 -19.68 8.05 -8.19
C SER A 83 -20.16 6.96 -9.15
N SER A 84 -19.24 6.23 -9.79
CA SER A 84 -19.58 5.13 -10.68
C SER A 84 -20.07 3.93 -9.87
N LYS A 85 -21.35 3.58 -10.02
CA LYS A 85 -21.87 2.30 -9.52
C LYS A 85 -21.24 1.18 -10.34
N LEU A 86 -20.64 0.21 -9.66
CA LEU A 86 -20.18 -1.02 -10.30
C LEU A 86 -21.36 -1.66 -11.04
N LYS A 87 -21.19 -1.99 -12.33
CA LYS A 87 -22.20 -2.73 -13.09
C LYS A 87 -22.32 -4.13 -12.47
N ALA A 88 -23.45 -4.38 -11.80
CA ALA A 88 -23.72 -5.63 -11.07
C ALA A 88 -23.62 -6.92 -11.93
N LYS A 89 -23.66 -6.79 -13.26
CA LYS A 89 -23.70 -7.92 -14.19
C LYS A 89 -22.38 -8.72 -14.30
N LEU A 90 -21.23 -8.15 -13.94
CA LEU A 90 -19.92 -8.84 -14.08
C LEU A 90 -19.50 -9.66 -12.85
N TRP A 91 -20.02 -9.35 -11.66
CA TRP A 91 -19.68 -10.08 -10.43
C TRP A 91 -20.42 -11.42 -10.31
N ARG A 92 -21.66 -11.49 -10.83
CA ARG A 92 -22.50 -12.70 -10.76
C ARG A 92 -22.11 -13.80 -11.75
N SER A 93 -21.22 -13.51 -12.68
CA SER A 93 -20.73 -14.44 -13.70
C SER A 93 -19.35 -15.04 -13.37
N MET A 94 -18.79 -14.74 -12.20
CA MET A 94 -17.58 -15.44 -11.74
C MET A 94 -17.98 -16.86 -11.32
N PRO A 95 -17.30 -17.91 -11.83
CA PRO A 95 -17.55 -19.26 -11.39
C PRO A 95 -17.32 -19.32 -9.88
N LYS A 96 -18.31 -19.85 -9.15
CA LYS A 96 -18.10 -20.24 -7.77
C LYS A 96 -17.27 -21.51 -7.84
N GLU A 97 -16.04 -21.47 -7.33
CA GLU A 97 -15.29 -22.71 -7.10
C GLU A 97 -16.11 -23.55 -6.11
N GLU A 98 -16.50 -24.76 -6.56
CA GLU A 98 -17.09 -25.83 -5.74
C GLU A 98 -16.02 -26.52 -4.88
#